data_AF-A0A7Y7QFH3-F1
#
_entry.id   AF-A0A7Y7QFH3-F1
#
_cell.length_a   1.000
_cell.length_b   1.000
_cell.length_c   1.000
_cell.angle_alpha   90.00
_cell.angle_beta   90.00
_cell.angle_gamma   90.00
#
_symmetry.space_group_name_H-M   'P 1'
#
loop_
_entity.id
_entity.type
_entity.pdbx_description
1 polymer ?
#
loop_
_entity_poly.entity_id
_entity_poly.type
_entity_poly.pdbx_seq_one_letter_code
_entity_poly.pdbx_strand_id
1 'polypeptide(L)'
;ANERSIGHGHCIRFENKRYLPHRNGELIYLPPHTKVLVIKSFTGKLYMTTDDDQVYDLFCVPREYAFSAKFDLTPPEPATPKKARKVPAITHPWRRANYRDYLDSLGLDSEQIKWLVNDRYPIRNSQTSHV
;
A
#
# COMPACT_ATOMS: atom_id res chain seq x y z
N ALA A 1 -18.14 16.77 11.78
CA ALA A 1 -18.32 15.67 12.75
C ALA A 1 -17.28 14.57 12.44
N ASN A 2 -16.64 13.98 13.45
CA ASN A 2 -15.63 12.92 13.26
C ASN A 2 -16.30 11.53 13.24
N GLU A 3 -17.09 11.27 12.20
CA GLU A 3 -17.72 9.95 12.01
C GLU A 3 -16.66 8.88 11.73
N ARG A 4 -16.79 7.74 12.39
CA ARG A 4 -16.01 6.52 12.18
C ARG A 4 -16.95 5.32 12.09
N SER A 5 -16.40 4.19 11.67
CA SER A 5 -17.08 2.91 11.66
C SER A 5 -16.29 1.90 12.46
N ILE A 6 -16.98 1.02 13.18
CA ILE A 6 -16.38 -0.11 13.86
C ILE A 6 -15.81 -1.09 12.82
N GLY A 7 -14.54 -1.46 13.00
CA GLY A 7 -13.90 -2.50 12.19
C GLY A 7 -14.22 -3.91 12.67
N HIS A 8 -13.75 -4.91 11.94
CA HIS A 8 -13.96 -6.32 12.28
C HIS A 8 -13.33 -6.76 13.62
N GLY A 9 -12.29 -6.06 14.08
CA GLY A 9 -11.70 -6.28 15.41
C GLY A 9 -12.40 -5.49 16.52
N HIS A 10 -13.67 -5.12 16.34
CA HIS A 10 -14.49 -4.33 17.27
C HIS A 10 -13.85 -3.02 17.76
N CYS A 11 -12.92 -2.47 16.97
CA CYS A 11 -12.19 -1.26 17.28
C CYS A 11 -12.48 -0.18 16.25
N ILE A 12 -12.24 1.08 16.65
CA ILE A 12 -12.25 2.21 15.73
C ILE A 12 -10.82 2.70 15.48
N ARG A 13 -10.61 3.31 14.31
CA ARG A 13 -9.37 4.02 14.00
C ARG A 13 -9.57 5.53 14.08
N PHE A 14 -8.80 6.20 14.93
CA PHE A 14 -8.82 7.65 15.09
C PHE A 14 -7.39 8.16 15.27
N GLU A 15 -7.01 9.27 14.65
CA GLU A 15 -5.64 9.84 14.73
C GLU A 15 -4.51 8.78 14.53
N ASN A 16 -4.69 7.87 13.55
CA ASN A 16 -3.78 6.76 13.24
C ASN A 16 -3.53 5.73 14.36
N LYS A 17 -4.36 5.74 15.41
CA LYS A 17 -4.37 4.77 16.51
C LYS A 17 -5.67 3.98 16.51
N ARG A 18 -5.65 2.80 17.13
CA ARG A 18 -6.83 1.95 17.33
C ARG A 18 -7.35 2.14 18.76
N TYR A 19 -8.67 2.20 18.89
CA TYR A 19 -9.33 2.36 20.18
C TYR A 19 -10.45 1.33 20.35
N LEU A 20 -10.61 0.83 21.57
CA LEU A 20 -11.66 -0.12 21.94
C LEU A 20 -12.74 0.54 22.81
N PRO A 21 -14.03 0.27 22.55
CA PRO A 21 -15.15 0.75 23.34
C PRO A 21 -15.14 0.15 24.74
N HIS A 22 -15.32 0.97 25.77
CA HIS A 22 -15.60 0.50 27.11
C HIS A 22 -16.83 1.19 27.69
N ARG A 23 -17.54 0.50 28.57
CA ARG A 23 -18.64 1.05 29.37
C ARG A 23 -18.43 0.60 30.80
N ASN A 24 -18.39 1.56 31.73
CA ASN A 24 -18.20 1.28 33.15
C ASN A 24 -16.95 0.42 33.44
N GLY A 25 -15.89 0.58 32.64
CA GLY A 25 -14.65 -0.19 32.76
C GLY A 25 -14.65 -1.56 32.07
N GLU A 26 -15.77 -2.01 31.51
CA GLU A 26 -15.85 -3.27 30.77
C GLU A 26 -15.75 -3.03 29.27
N LEU A 27 -15.03 -3.92 28.58
CA LEU A 27 -14.87 -3.91 27.13
C LEU A 27 -16.19 -4.30 26.44
N ILE A 28 -16.61 -3.52 25.45
CA ILE A 28 -17.83 -3.79 24.67
C ILE A 28 -17.48 -4.09 23.21
N TYR A 29 -18.16 -5.11 22.69
CA TYR A 29 -18.07 -5.53 21.29
C TYR A 29 -19.29 -5.05 20.51
N LEU A 30 -19.12 -3.96 19.76
CA LEU A 30 -20.15 -3.49 18.82
C LEU A 30 -20.03 -4.21 17.48
N PRO A 31 -21.14 -4.42 16.75
CA PRO A 31 -21.10 -5.02 15.43
C PRO A 31 -20.15 -4.29 14.47
N PRO A 32 -19.47 -5.01 13.56
CA PRO A 32 -18.73 -4.37 12.48
C PRO A 32 -19.64 -3.46 11.66
N HIS A 33 -19.06 -2.39 11.11
CA HIS A 33 -19.76 -1.37 10.31
C HIS A 33 -20.75 -0.48 11.07
N THR A 34 -20.91 -0.62 12.39
CA THR A 34 -21.67 0.35 13.20
C THR A 34 -21.04 1.74 13.07
N LYS A 35 -21.88 2.72 12.74
CA LYS A 35 -21.51 4.13 12.65
C LYS A 35 -21.42 4.73 14.04
N VAL A 36 -20.35 5.48 14.27
CA VAL A 36 -20.09 6.10 15.57
C VAL A 36 -19.48 7.49 15.38
N LEU A 37 -19.75 8.37 16.31
CA LEU A 37 -19.15 9.69 16.37
C LEU A 37 -18.11 9.75 17.47
N VAL A 38 -16.88 10.12 17.13
CA VAL A 38 -15.80 10.28 18.11
C VAL A 38 -15.87 11.66 18.75
N ILE A 39 -15.88 11.68 20.09
CA ILE A 39 -15.91 12.87 20.94
C ILE A 39 -14.57 12.97 21.68
N LYS A 40 -13.94 14.15 21.62
CA LYS A 40 -12.68 14.44 22.34
C LYS A 40 -12.97 15.49 23.40
N SER A 41 -12.74 15.17 24.67
CA SER A 41 -12.92 16.11 25.77
C SER A 41 -11.80 17.15 25.81
N PHE A 42 -12.01 18.25 26.53
CA PHE A 42 -10.96 19.23 26.82
C PHE A 42 -9.77 18.64 27.60
N THR A 43 -10.00 17.58 28.38
CA THR A 43 -8.95 16.82 29.09
C THR A 43 -8.18 15.86 28.18
N GLY A 44 -8.57 15.73 26.90
CA GLY A 44 -7.95 14.83 25.93
C GLY A 44 -8.42 13.38 26.00
N LYS A 45 -9.39 13.06 26.86
CA LYS A 45 -10.05 11.74 26.87
C LYS A 45 -10.92 11.59 25.62
N LEU A 46 -10.98 10.37 25.11
CA LEU A 46 -11.77 10.03 23.94
C LEU A 46 -12.99 9.22 24.35
N TYR A 47 -14.11 9.56 23.72
CA TYR A 47 -15.38 8.89 23.85
C TYR A 47 -15.94 8.65 22.46
N MET A 48 -16.91 7.76 22.34
CA MET A 48 -17.75 7.72 21.15
C MET A 48 -19.21 7.57 21.50
N THR A 49 -20.06 7.96 20.55
CA THR A 49 -21.49 7.71 20.64
C THR A 49 -22.00 6.98 19.40
N THR A 50 -23.00 6.13 19.60
CA THR A 50 -23.77 5.45 18.55
C THR A 50 -25.06 6.20 18.27
N ASP A 51 -25.80 5.80 17.24
CA ASP A 51 -27.10 6.41 16.89
C ASP A 51 -28.15 6.28 18.01
N ASP A 52 -27.97 5.35 18.95
CA ASP A 52 -28.84 5.14 20.13
C ASP A 52 -28.49 6.07 21.31
N ASP A 53 -27.74 7.14 21.08
CA ASP A 53 -27.26 8.12 22.07
C ASP A 53 -26.47 7.52 23.25
N GLN A 54 -25.99 6.28 23.12
CA GLN A 54 -25.14 5.66 24.13
C GLN A 54 -23.72 6.21 24.02
N VAL A 55 -23.09 6.51 25.16
CA VAL A 55 -21.71 7.02 25.22
C VAL A 55 -20.79 5.95 25.79
N TYR A 56 -19.66 5.75 25.11
CA TYR A 56 -18.63 4.78 25.46
C TYR A 56 -17.29 5.47 25.64
N ASP A 57 -16.50 4.99 26.60
CA ASP A 57 -15.10 5.37 26.76
C ASP A 57 -14.25 4.70 25.65
N LEU A 58 -13.22 5.39 25.17
CA LEU A 58 -12.29 4.85 24.19
C LEU A 58 -10.90 4.67 24.77
N PHE A 59 -10.47 3.42 24.89
CA PHE A 59 -9.13 3.07 25.36
C PHE A 59 -8.21 2.78 24.18
N CYS A 60 -7.03 3.40 24.17
CA CYS A 60 -6.04 3.19 23.13
C CYS A 60 -5.51 1.77 23.20
N VAL A 61 -5.60 1.03 22.10
CA VAL A 61 -4.92 -0.25 21.95
C VAL A 61 -3.44 0.02 21.73
N PRO A 62 -2.53 -0.64 22.47
CA PRO A 62 -1.11 -0.57 22.20
C PRO A 62 -0.83 -0.90 20.74
N ARG A 63 0.16 -0.23 20.14
CA ARG A 63 0.55 -0.51 18.76
C ARG A 63 0.97 -1.98 18.66
N GLU A 64 0.38 -2.70 17.71
CA GLU A 64 0.79 -4.07 17.39
C GLU A 64 2.28 -4.06 17.02
N TYR A 65 3.06 -4.86 17.75
CA TYR A 65 4.45 -5.13 17.40
C TYR A 65 4.47 -6.30 16.43
N ALA A 66 5.26 -6.21 15.38
CA ALA A 66 5.44 -7.32 14.43
C ALA A 66 6.04 -8.57 15.08
N PHE A 67 6.74 -8.37 16.21
CA PHE A 67 7.38 -9.42 16.99
C PHE A 67 6.99 -9.29 18.46
N SER A 68 6.65 -10.41 19.08
CA SER A 68 6.40 -10.45 20.52
C SER A 68 7.71 -10.61 21.27
N ALA A 69 8.04 -9.65 22.13
CA ALA A 69 9.21 -9.73 22.99
C ALA A 69 9.25 -10.99 23.88
N LYS A 70 8.09 -11.65 24.10
CA LYS A 70 8.00 -12.87 24.91
C LYS A 70 8.20 -14.16 24.11
N PHE A 71 7.91 -14.16 22.82
CA PHE A 71 7.91 -15.39 22.00
C PHE A 71 9.00 -15.36 20.93
N ASP A 72 9.26 -14.20 20.34
CA ASP A 72 10.29 -14.01 19.32
C ASP A 72 11.60 -13.63 20.00
N LEU A 73 12.23 -14.62 20.65
CA LEU A 73 13.49 -14.45 21.40
C LEU A 73 14.67 -14.06 20.49
N THR A 74 14.60 -14.43 19.22
CA THR A 74 15.56 -14.04 18.20
C THR A 74 14.92 -12.97 17.32
N PRO A 75 15.40 -11.70 17.36
CA PRO A 75 14.98 -10.71 16.39
C PRO A 75 15.27 -11.24 15.00
N PRO A 76 14.30 -11.23 14.06
CA PRO A 76 14.60 -11.61 12.69
C PRO A 76 15.67 -10.67 12.15
N GLU A 77 16.57 -11.23 11.32
CA GLU A 77 17.56 -10.44 10.61
C GLU A 77 16.87 -9.25 9.93
N PRO A 78 17.51 -8.05 9.94
CA PRO A 78 16.93 -6.88 9.31
C PRO A 78 16.53 -7.24 7.88
N ALA A 79 15.27 -6.98 7.53
CA ALA A 79 14.74 -7.34 6.23
C ALA A 79 15.72 -6.90 5.15
N THR A 80 16.29 -7.86 4.42
CA THR A 80 17.21 -7.54 3.34
C THR A 80 16.51 -6.56 2.41
N PRO A 81 17.16 -5.44 2.04
CA PRO A 81 16.53 -4.44 1.20
C PRO A 81 16.04 -5.15 -0.06
N LYS A 82 14.73 -5.12 -0.29
CA LYS A 82 14.12 -5.72 -1.48
C LYS A 82 14.91 -5.20 -2.67
N LYS A 83 15.58 -6.08 -3.41
CA LYS A 83 16.33 -5.69 -4.61
C LYS A 83 15.39 -4.84 -5.45
N ALA A 84 15.79 -3.60 -5.75
CA ALA A 84 15.01 -2.73 -6.59
C ALA A 84 14.67 -3.48 -7.89
N ARG A 85 13.41 -3.42 -8.32
CA ARG A 85 12.99 -4.06 -9.57
C ARG A 85 13.87 -3.51 -10.69
N LYS A 86 14.65 -4.39 -11.33
CA LYS A 86 15.58 -3.99 -12.39
C LYS A 86 14.78 -3.55 -13.61
N VAL A 87 14.81 -2.26 -13.92
CA VAL A 87 14.20 -1.73 -15.15
C VAL A 87 15.03 -2.21 -16.34
N PRO A 88 14.44 -2.87 -17.36
CA PRO A 88 15.18 -3.32 -18.53
C PRO A 88 15.72 -2.13 -19.34
N ALA A 89 16.88 -2.32 -19.97
CA ALA A 89 17.49 -1.31 -20.83
C ALA A 89 16.55 -0.86 -21.96
N ILE A 90 16.80 0.32 -22.51
CA ILE A 90 16.00 0.87 -23.61
C ILE A 90 16.06 0.02 -24.87
N THR A 91 17.16 -0.71 -25.07
CA THR A 91 17.40 -1.61 -26.20
C THR A 91 16.79 -3.01 -26.03
N HIS A 92 15.91 -3.21 -25.04
CA HIS A 92 15.33 -4.52 -24.80
C HIS A 92 14.40 -4.96 -25.96
N PRO A 93 14.43 -6.24 -26.40
CA PRO A 93 13.66 -6.73 -27.55
C PRO A 93 12.18 -6.35 -27.57
N TRP A 94 11.49 -6.42 -26.43
CA TRP A 94 10.07 -6.04 -26.34
C TRP A 94 9.80 -4.57 -26.69
N ARG A 95 10.72 -3.63 -26.40
CA ARG A 95 10.54 -2.23 -26.80
C ARG A 95 10.65 -2.06 -28.30
N ARG A 96 11.59 -2.78 -28.91
CA ARG A 96 11.80 -2.81 -30.35
C ARG A 96 10.58 -3.40 -31.06
N ALA A 97 10.03 -4.50 -30.54
CA ALA A 97 8.81 -5.13 -31.04
C ALA A 97 7.60 -4.19 -30.90
N ASN A 98 7.33 -3.65 -29.71
CA ASN A 98 6.22 -2.73 -29.49
C ASN A 98 6.29 -1.49 -30.40
N TYR A 99 7.48 -0.94 -30.63
CA TYR A 99 7.64 0.21 -31.51
C TYR A 99 7.41 -0.15 -32.99
N ARG A 100 7.87 -1.32 -33.43
CA ARG A 100 7.55 -1.84 -34.76
C ARG A 100 6.05 -1.99 -34.94
N ASP A 101 5.35 -2.63 -34.00
CA ASP A 101 3.90 -2.86 -34.08
C ASP A 101 3.11 -1.53 -34.06
N TYR A 102 3.59 -0.56 -33.28
CA TYR A 102 3.04 0.80 -33.29
C TYR A 102 3.18 1.47 -34.67
N LEU A 103 4.35 1.40 -35.30
CA LEU A 103 4.56 2.00 -36.63
C LEU A 103 3.75 1.28 -37.72
N ASP A 104 3.60 -0.05 -37.60
CA ASP A 104 2.74 -0.84 -38.48
C ASP A 104 1.26 -0.42 -38.33
N SER A 105 0.80 -0.18 -37.10
CA SER A 105 -0.56 0.33 -36.85
C SER A 105 -0.83 1.72 -37.43
N LEU A 106 0.22 2.50 -37.71
CA LEU A 106 0.12 3.80 -38.38
C LEU A 106 0.08 3.69 -39.92
N GLY A 107 0.21 2.48 -40.48
CA GLY A 107 0.16 2.24 -41.92
C GLY A 107 1.43 2.65 -42.66
N LEU A 108 2.58 2.68 -41.99
CA LEU A 108 3.87 2.99 -42.60
C LEU A 108 4.36 1.84 -43.49
N ASP A 109 5.16 2.16 -44.50
CA ASP A 109 5.77 1.13 -45.35
C ASP A 109 6.80 0.30 -44.56
N SER A 110 6.91 -0.97 -44.93
CA SER A 110 7.79 -1.95 -44.31
C SER A 110 9.27 -1.52 -44.25
N GLU A 111 9.80 -0.85 -45.29
CA GLU A 111 11.18 -0.35 -45.30
C GLU A 111 11.34 0.88 -44.39
N GLN A 112 10.32 1.76 -44.36
CA GLN A 112 10.29 2.91 -43.44
C GLN A 112 10.25 2.45 -41.99
N ILE A 113 9.43 1.45 -41.67
CA ILE A 113 9.36 0.85 -40.33
C ILE A 113 10.72 0.28 -39.94
N LYS A 114 11.36 -0.49 -40.82
CA LYS A 114 12.67 -1.10 -40.57
C LYS A 114 13.74 -0.04 -40.29
N TRP A 115 13.75 1.06 -41.05
CA TRP A 115 14.65 2.18 -40.85
C TRP A 115 14.42 2.88 -39.50
N LEU A 116 13.17 3.28 -39.21
CA LEU A 116 12.79 3.97 -37.97
C LEU A 116 13.07 3.13 -36.71
N VAL A 117 12.78 1.83 -36.76
CA VAL A 117 13.04 0.91 -35.65
C VAL A 117 14.55 0.76 -35.39
N ASN A 118 15.37 0.71 -36.45
CA ASN A 118 16.81 0.58 -36.32
C ASN A 118 17.48 1.88 -35.87
N ASP A 119 16.98 3.04 -36.30
CA ASP A 119 17.42 4.35 -35.84
C ASP A 119 17.16 4.54 -34.34
N ARG A 120 15.94 4.24 -33.88
CA ARG A 120 15.56 4.39 -32.47
C ARG A 120 16.15 3.33 -31.55
N TYR A 121 16.23 2.08 -32.02
CA TYR A 121 16.70 0.93 -31.22
C TYR A 121 17.75 0.13 -31.98
N PRO A 122 18.98 0.65 -32.13
CA PRO A 122 20.02 -0.02 -32.91
C PRO A 122 20.41 -1.36 -32.29
N ILE A 123 20.57 -2.38 -33.14
CA ILE A 123 21.13 -3.67 -32.71
C ILE A 123 22.63 -3.46 -32.51
N ARG A 124 23.14 -3.64 -31.29
CA ARG A 124 24.58 -3.80 -31.13
C ARG A 124 24.97 -5.16 -31.70
N ASN A 125 25.58 -5.18 -32.87
CA ASN A 125 26.24 -6.39 -33.36
C ASN A 125 27.39 -6.71 -32.41
N SER A 126 27.27 -7.83 -31.69
CA SER A 126 28.30 -8.36 -30.81
C SER A 126 29.47 -9.01 -31.57
N GLN A 127 29.87 -8.43 -32.71
CA GLN A 127 30.98 -8.90 -33.54
C GLN A 127 31.76 -7.72 -34.13
N THR A 128 32.50 -7.02 -33.29
CA THR A 128 33.75 -6.36 -33.71
C THR A 128 34.70 -6.31 -32.50
N SER A 129 35.22 -7.49 -32.12
CA SER A 129 36.45 -7.56 -31.35
C SER A 129 37.57 -7.21 -32.33
N HIS A 130 38.04 -5.96 -32.30
CA HIS A 130 39.26 -5.59 -33.01
C HIS A 130 40.44 -6.33 -32.35
N VAL A 131 41.13 -7.16 -33.15
CA VAL A 131 42.51 -7.58 -32.94
C VAL A 131 43.42 -6.40 -33.20
#